data_AF-A0A0D2VG69-F1
#
_entry.id   AF-A0A0D2VG69-F1
#
_cell.length_a   1.000
_cell.length_b   1.000
_cell.length_c   1.000
_cell.angle_alpha   90.00
_cell.angle_beta   90.00
_cell.angle_gamma   90.00
#
_symmetry.space_group_name_H-M   'P 1'
#
loop_
_entity.id
_entity.type
_entity.pdbx_description
1 polymer ?
#
loop_
_entity_poly.entity_id
_entity_poly.type
_entity_poly.pdbx_seq_one_letter_code
_entity_poly.pdbx_strand_id
1 'polypeptide(L)'
;MLTARQRELYDQVMNASRWLRLRNQKIGDAGAHAIAEALKLNTTVTWLDLGENQIGDAGAHTIAEALQVNTTVAVLLLEQNSIGDAGAQAIAETLKVKKEMRDLRLQNNQIGDAGAQALAQALSVNTTITTLSLGGNQIGNVGAQALAEALKVNTTLTQLELLYNCIGSVGTRAIDETCTVDRTCEVDTNHQISPIAFSLPPRLSTAEDLQLVFRLLIGGSKVENQCVDLPVLPAEIAERIMDEAYYWQNVHSTKRAWFGADDPDHILKVKLPHGVNGASIRVKAIHVFRDVEQNPYNTDEVFEMIVRDERGAIQSEFVATPTSFVDSTDLVTILPARHPIIRQIREGWEVHVRPSKTATYVVFEALYVGFTKRMFNW
;
A
#
# COMPACT_ATOMS: atom_id res chain seq x y z
N MET A 1 -5.88 -31.70 -9.84
CA MET A 1 -4.76 -31.93 -10.78
C MET A 1 -4.07 -30.60 -11.05
N LEU A 2 -2.73 -30.57 -11.03
CA LEU A 2 -1.97 -29.36 -11.37
C LEU A 2 -2.16 -29.00 -12.86
N THR A 3 -2.25 -27.71 -13.17
CA THR A 3 -2.15 -27.20 -14.55
C THR A 3 -0.74 -27.44 -15.11
N ALA A 4 -0.57 -27.32 -16.43
CA ALA A 4 0.73 -27.47 -17.08
C ALA A 4 1.78 -26.50 -16.48
N ARG A 5 1.39 -25.24 -16.24
CA ARG A 5 2.26 -24.24 -15.61
C ARG A 5 2.60 -24.58 -14.16
N GLN A 6 1.64 -25.06 -13.38
CA GLN A 6 1.91 -25.48 -12.00
C GLN A 6 2.85 -26.70 -11.94
N ARG A 7 2.70 -27.65 -12.88
CA ARG A 7 3.62 -28.79 -12.98
C ARG A 7 5.03 -28.35 -13.35
N GLU A 8 5.16 -27.41 -14.30
CA GLU A 8 6.45 -26.83 -14.66
C GLU A 8 7.13 -26.16 -13.46
N LEU A 9 6.40 -25.36 -12.67
CA LEU A 9 6.93 -24.72 -11.47
C LEU A 9 7.33 -25.75 -10.39
N TYR A 10 6.52 -26.78 -10.20
CA TYR A 10 6.82 -27.90 -9.31
C TYR A 10 8.14 -28.60 -9.72
N ASP A 11 8.29 -28.93 -11.01
CA ASP A 11 9.47 -29.60 -11.53
C ASP A 11 10.73 -28.71 -11.44
N GLN A 12 10.60 -27.40 -11.64
CA GLN A 12 11.71 -26.45 -11.45
C GLN A 12 12.22 -26.47 -10.00
N VAL A 13 11.32 -26.49 -9.01
CA VAL A 13 11.70 -26.55 -7.60
C VAL A 13 12.31 -27.91 -7.26
N MET A 14 11.72 -29.00 -7.72
CA MET A 14 12.23 -30.36 -7.45
C MET A 14 13.67 -30.57 -7.96
N ASN A 15 13.99 -30.03 -9.13
CA ASN A 15 15.29 -30.21 -9.77
C ASN A 15 16.30 -29.11 -9.42
N ALA A 16 15.90 -28.07 -8.70
CA ALA A 16 16.79 -27.00 -8.30
C ALA A 16 17.77 -27.44 -7.21
N SER A 17 18.91 -26.76 -7.15
CA SER A 17 19.91 -26.96 -6.10
C SER A 17 20.51 -25.62 -5.69
N ARG A 18 20.64 -25.40 -4.37
CA ARG A 18 21.25 -24.22 -3.74
C ARG A 18 20.52 -22.90 -4.01
N TRP A 19 20.47 -22.43 -5.25
CA TRP A 19 19.82 -21.17 -5.63
C TRP A 19 18.71 -21.44 -6.65
N LEU A 20 17.52 -20.91 -6.40
CA LEU A 20 16.41 -20.92 -7.34
C LEU A 20 15.82 -19.51 -7.47
N ARG A 21 15.84 -18.96 -8.69
CA ARG A 21 15.23 -17.66 -9.01
C ARG A 21 14.03 -17.86 -9.91
N LEU A 22 12.85 -17.51 -9.40
CA LEU A 22 11.58 -17.53 -10.12
C LEU A 22 10.94 -16.14 -10.17
N ARG A 23 11.74 -15.08 -10.09
CA ARG A 23 11.27 -13.69 -10.11
C ARG A 23 10.52 -13.35 -11.40
N ASN A 24 9.41 -12.59 -11.28
CA ASN A 24 8.63 -12.08 -12.41
C ASN A 24 8.15 -13.17 -13.40
N GLN A 25 7.54 -14.22 -12.85
CA GLN A 25 7.06 -15.40 -13.58
C GLN A 25 5.53 -15.56 -13.55
N LYS A 26 4.81 -14.54 -13.04
CA LYS A 26 3.34 -14.51 -12.88
C LYS A 26 2.81 -15.77 -12.18
N ILE A 27 3.46 -16.14 -11.07
CA ILE A 27 3.19 -17.39 -10.35
C ILE A 27 1.80 -17.39 -9.71
N GLY A 28 1.41 -16.29 -9.05
CA GLY A 28 0.16 -16.17 -8.30
C GLY A 28 0.01 -17.21 -7.18
N ASP A 29 -1.14 -17.21 -6.49
CA ASP A 29 -1.37 -18.13 -5.37
C ASP A 29 -1.38 -19.61 -5.80
N ALA A 30 -1.95 -19.90 -6.96
CA ALA A 30 -2.01 -21.27 -7.48
C ALA A 30 -0.63 -21.83 -7.85
N GLY A 31 0.26 -20.99 -8.38
CA GLY A 31 1.65 -21.37 -8.64
C GLY A 31 2.47 -21.49 -7.34
N ALA A 32 2.23 -20.59 -6.38
CA ALA A 32 2.86 -20.64 -5.05
C ALA A 32 2.53 -21.95 -4.32
N HIS A 33 1.29 -22.42 -4.41
CA HIS A 33 0.89 -23.72 -3.90
C HIS A 33 1.68 -24.88 -4.54
N ALA A 34 1.88 -24.86 -5.87
CA ALA A 34 2.66 -25.90 -6.54
C ALA A 34 4.15 -25.88 -6.12
N ILE A 35 4.72 -24.68 -5.95
CA ILE A 35 6.07 -24.49 -5.43
C ILE A 35 6.17 -25.00 -3.99
N ALA A 36 5.18 -24.70 -3.15
CA ALA A 36 5.12 -25.16 -1.76
C ALA A 36 5.12 -26.70 -1.68
N GLU A 37 4.30 -27.37 -2.49
CA GLU A 37 4.28 -28.84 -2.53
C GLU A 37 5.63 -29.45 -2.94
N ALA A 38 6.34 -28.83 -3.88
CA ALA A 38 7.70 -29.26 -4.25
C ALA A 38 8.73 -28.95 -3.14
N LEU A 39 8.62 -27.79 -2.47
CA LEU A 39 9.52 -27.39 -1.39
C LEU A 39 9.46 -28.33 -0.18
N LYS A 40 8.31 -28.96 0.08
CA LYS A 40 8.18 -29.98 1.13
C LYS A 40 9.10 -31.19 0.90
N LEU A 41 9.47 -31.46 -0.36
CA LEU A 41 10.29 -32.60 -0.76
C LEU A 41 11.71 -32.20 -1.16
N ASN A 42 11.92 -30.98 -1.65
CA ASN A 42 13.23 -30.50 -2.03
C ASN A 42 14.09 -30.23 -0.79
N THR A 43 15.27 -30.86 -0.71
CA THR A 43 16.21 -30.72 0.41
C THR A 43 17.53 -30.07 0.00
N THR A 44 17.54 -29.32 -1.11
CA THR A 44 18.78 -28.80 -1.71
C THR A 44 18.75 -27.29 -1.92
N VAL A 45 17.57 -26.69 -2.06
CA VAL A 45 17.40 -25.24 -2.24
C VAL A 45 17.62 -24.53 -0.91
N THR A 46 18.61 -23.65 -0.85
CA THR A 46 18.92 -22.84 0.35
C THR A 46 18.57 -21.36 0.14
N TRP A 47 18.41 -20.93 -1.10
CA TRP A 47 18.09 -19.56 -1.48
C TRP A 47 17.00 -19.59 -2.56
N LEU A 48 15.88 -18.92 -2.28
CA LEU A 48 14.70 -18.93 -3.12
C LEU A 48 14.19 -17.51 -3.36
N ASP A 49 14.15 -17.09 -4.63
CA ASP A 49 13.62 -15.79 -5.06
C ASP A 49 12.29 -15.96 -5.78
N LEU A 50 11.23 -15.49 -5.12
CA LEU A 50 9.85 -15.46 -5.58
C LEU A 50 9.34 -14.02 -5.75
N GLY A 51 10.22 -13.03 -5.92
CA GLY A 51 9.79 -11.64 -6.06
C GLY A 51 8.97 -11.38 -7.34
N GLU A 52 8.17 -10.30 -7.36
CA GLU A 52 7.40 -9.86 -8.54
C GLU A 52 6.43 -10.90 -9.11
N ASN A 53 5.73 -11.64 -8.26
CA ASN A 53 4.98 -12.83 -8.69
C ASN A 53 3.48 -12.82 -8.41
N GLN A 54 2.94 -11.71 -7.91
CA GLN A 54 1.51 -11.57 -7.58
C GLN A 54 1.03 -12.62 -6.57
N ILE A 55 1.92 -13.05 -5.67
CA ILE A 55 1.59 -13.97 -4.57
C ILE A 55 0.83 -13.17 -3.51
N GLY A 56 -0.40 -13.58 -3.21
CA GLY A 56 -1.22 -13.02 -2.15
C GLY A 56 -1.10 -13.79 -0.83
N ASP A 57 -1.99 -13.51 0.11
CA ASP A 57 -2.01 -14.15 1.43
C ASP A 57 -2.15 -15.68 1.36
N ALA A 58 -2.99 -16.18 0.45
CA ALA A 58 -3.19 -17.62 0.28
C ALA A 58 -1.91 -18.32 -0.21
N GLY A 59 -1.22 -17.74 -1.19
CA GLY A 59 0.06 -18.26 -1.67
C GLY A 59 1.14 -18.19 -0.59
N ALA A 60 1.25 -17.07 0.13
CA ALA A 60 2.17 -16.91 1.25
C ALA A 60 1.93 -17.94 2.36
N HIS A 61 0.66 -18.23 2.68
CA HIS A 61 0.28 -19.25 3.64
C HIS A 61 0.77 -20.65 3.22
N THR A 62 0.55 -21.05 1.96
CA THR A 62 1.03 -22.35 1.48
C THR A 62 2.55 -22.46 1.49
N ILE A 63 3.26 -21.38 1.13
CA ILE A 63 4.73 -21.33 1.22
C ILE A 63 5.18 -21.46 2.68
N ALA A 64 4.53 -20.75 3.60
CA ALA A 64 4.81 -20.82 5.03
C ALA A 64 4.65 -22.25 5.58
N GLU A 65 3.56 -22.94 5.27
CA GLU A 65 3.35 -24.35 5.64
C GLU A 65 4.46 -25.27 5.12
N ALA A 66 4.88 -25.09 3.86
CA ALA A 66 5.98 -25.87 3.30
C ALA A 66 7.32 -25.60 4.00
N LEU A 67 7.56 -24.35 4.42
CA LEU A 67 8.78 -23.95 5.11
C LEU A 67 8.86 -24.48 6.55
N GLN A 68 7.73 -24.82 7.18
CA GLN A 68 7.73 -25.48 8.50
C GLN A 68 8.33 -26.90 8.44
N VAL A 69 8.20 -27.58 7.31
CA VAL A 69 8.77 -28.92 7.10
C VAL A 69 10.10 -28.89 6.33
N ASN A 70 10.30 -27.89 5.47
CA ASN A 70 11.55 -27.73 4.74
C ASN A 70 12.66 -27.24 5.68
N THR A 71 13.77 -27.97 5.75
CA THR A 71 14.91 -27.70 6.63
C THR A 71 16.11 -27.06 5.92
N THR A 72 15.96 -26.59 4.67
CA THR A 72 17.11 -26.16 3.86
C THR A 72 17.06 -24.71 3.42
N VAL A 73 15.88 -24.17 3.15
CA VAL A 73 15.73 -22.76 2.76
C VAL A 73 16.19 -21.86 3.91
N ALA A 74 17.24 -21.09 3.64
CA ALA A 74 17.85 -20.13 4.55
C ALA A 74 17.61 -18.68 4.12
N VAL A 75 17.39 -18.45 2.83
CA VAL A 75 17.09 -17.13 2.27
C VAL A 75 15.83 -17.21 1.42
N LEU A 76 14.86 -16.35 1.74
CA LEU A 76 13.59 -16.27 1.03
C LEU A 76 13.30 -14.84 0.61
N LEU A 77 13.19 -14.63 -0.70
CA LEU A 77 12.86 -13.33 -1.28
C LEU A 77 11.43 -13.34 -1.80
N LEU A 78 10.58 -12.48 -1.25
CA LEU A 78 9.16 -12.34 -1.55
C LEU A 78 8.80 -10.90 -1.89
N GLU A 79 9.77 -10.09 -2.34
CA GLU A 79 9.53 -8.67 -2.59
C GLU A 79 8.57 -8.44 -3.76
N GLN A 80 7.84 -7.32 -3.75
CA GLN A 80 6.94 -6.92 -4.84
C GLN A 80 5.85 -7.98 -5.14
N ASN A 81 5.23 -8.50 -4.08
CA ASN A 81 4.07 -9.38 -4.16
C ASN A 81 2.83 -8.67 -3.60
N SER A 82 1.77 -9.40 -3.27
CA SER A 82 0.52 -8.87 -2.72
C SER A 82 0.22 -9.47 -1.35
N ILE A 83 1.26 -9.71 -0.56
CA ILE A 83 1.16 -10.31 0.79
C ILE A 83 0.68 -9.23 1.76
N GLY A 84 -0.46 -9.44 2.40
CA GLY A 84 -1.01 -8.61 3.47
C GLY A 84 -0.72 -9.17 4.86
N ASP A 85 -1.49 -8.71 5.84
CA ASP A 85 -1.33 -9.09 7.25
C ASP A 85 -1.52 -10.59 7.49
N ALA A 86 -2.47 -11.23 6.80
CA ALA A 86 -2.74 -12.66 6.99
C ALA A 86 -1.59 -13.53 6.47
N GLY A 87 -1.01 -13.18 5.32
CA GLY A 87 0.18 -13.86 4.79
C GLY A 87 1.41 -13.63 5.67
N ALA A 88 1.62 -12.39 6.16
CA ALA A 88 2.68 -12.07 7.10
C ALA A 88 2.56 -12.86 8.41
N GLN A 89 1.34 -13.02 8.93
CA GLN A 89 1.07 -13.84 10.11
C GLN A 89 1.44 -15.31 9.89
N ALA A 90 1.11 -15.89 8.73
CA ALA A 90 1.50 -17.27 8.42
C ALA A 90 3.03 -17.46 8.36
N ILE A 91 3.72 -16.49 7.75
CA ILE A 91 5.19 -16.45 7.72
C ILE A 91 5.76 -16.31 9.13
N ALA A 92 5.16 -15.47 9.98
CA ALA A 92 5.57 -15.29 11.37
C ALA A 92 5.46 -16.58 12.20
N GLU A 93 4.37 -17.34 12.07
CA GLU A 93 4.26 -18.65 12.74
C GLU A 93 5.36 -19.62 12.30
N THR A 94 5.74 -19.56 11.03
CA THR A 94 6.85 -20.36 10.50
C THR A 94 8.19 -19.92 11.07
N LEU A 95 8.43 -18.61 11.21
CA LEU A 95 9.66 -18.09 11.82
C LEU A 95 9.84 -18.54 13.28
N LYS A 96 8.76 -18.75 14.05
CA LYS A 96 8.88 -19.25 15.44
C LYS A 96 9.56 -20.62 15.50
N VAL A 97 9.25 -21.50 14.54
CA VAL A 97 9.74 -22.89 14.52
C VAL A 97 10.97 -23.09 13.64
N LYS A 98 11.08 -22.40 12.50
CA LYS A 98 12.14 -22.59 11.52
C LYS A 98 13.48 -22.06 12.04
N LYS A 99 14.53 -22.89 11.97
CA LYS A 99 15.86 -22.57 12.54
C LYS A 99 16.95 -22.31 11.49
N GLU A 100 16.64 -22.48 10.21
CA GLU A 100 17.61 -22.30 9.13
C GLU A 100 17.47 -20.96 8.43
N MET A 101 16.32 -20.29 8.57
CA MET A 101 16.06 -18.98 7.96
C MET A 101 16.97 -17.91 8.56
N ARG A 102 17.70 -17.20 7.68
CA ARG A 102 18.65 -16.13 8.00
C ARG A 102 18.24 -14.79 7.37
N ASP A 103 17.76 -14.81 6.13
CA ASP A 103 17.36 -13.60 5.38
C ASP A 103 15.94 -13.77 4.83
N LEU A 104 15.05 -12.88 5.24
CA LEU A 104 13.67 -12.81 4.76
C LEU A 104 13.38 -11.41 4.22
N ARG A 105 13.01 -11.36 2.94
CA ARG A 105 12.74 -10.11 2.24
C ARG A 105 11.29 -10.02 1.82
N LEU A 106 10.58 -9.05 2.40
CA LEU A 106 9.15 -8.80 2.22
C LEU A 106 8.90 -7.38 1.72
N GLN A 107 9.89 -6.71 1.11
CA GLN A 107 9.72 -5.33 0.65
C GLN A 107 8.60 -5.20 -0.39
N ASN A 108 7.95 -4.05 -0.45
CA ASN A 108 6.91 -3.73 -1.44
C ASN A 108 5.74 -4.73 -1.45
N ASN A 109 5.22 -5.06 -0.27
CA ASN A 109 4.02 -5.85 -0.08
C ASN A 109 2.89 -4.96 0.53
N GLN A 110 1.89 -5.56 1.16
CA GLN A 110 0.73 -4.88 1.75
C GLN A 110 0.63 -5.13 3.25
N ILE A 111 1.77 -5.33 3.92
CA ILE A 111 1.83 -5.66 5.35
C ILE A 111 1.55 -4.40 6.17
N GLY A 112 0.54 -4.45 7.03
CA GLY A 112 0.18 -3.38 7.97
C GLY A 112 0.65 -3.67 9.40
N ASP A 113 0.05 -2.96 10.35
CA ASP A 113 0.40 -3.08 11.77
C ASP A 113 0.17 -4.49 12.32
N ALA A 114 -0.91 -5.17 11.91
CA ALA A 114 -1.22 -6.51 12.42
C ALA A 114 -0.20 -7.56 11.95
N GLY A 115 0.22 -7.51 10.69
CA GLY A 115 1.29 -8.37 10.17
C GLY A 115 2.64 -8.06 10.81
N ALA A 116 2.97 -6.78 11.01
CA ALA A 116 4.19 -6.38 11.72
C ALA A 116 4.20 -6.85 13.18
N GLN A 117 3.06 -6.79 13.88
CA GLN A 117 2.92 -7.34 15.24
C GLN A 117 3.15 -8.85 15.27
N ALA A 118 2.62 -9.60 14.31
CA ALA A 118 2.85 -11.04 14.22
C ALA A 118 4.34 -11.35 14.00
N LEU A 119 5.00 -10.63 13.07
CA LEU A 119 6.43 -10.75 12.84
C LEU A 119 7.25 -10.39 14.08
N ALA A 120 6.88 -9.34 14.81
CA ALA A 120 7.51 -8.95 16.07
C ALA A 120 7.42 -10.08 17.12
N GLN A 121 6.24 -10.70 17.29
CA GLN A 121 6.10 -11.85 18.19
C GLN A 121 7.00 -13.02 17.78
N ALA A 122 7.16 -13.26 16.48
CA ALA A 122 8.07 -14.29 15.99
C ALA A 122 9.54 -13.94 16.24
N LEU A 123 9.94 -12.69 16.03
CA LEU A 123 11.29 -12.20 16.33
C LEU A 123 11.63 -12.35 17.81
N SER A 124 10.68 -12.16 18.73
CA SER A 124 10.93 -12.32 20.17
C SER A 124 11.37 -13.74 20.59
N VAL A 125 11.11 -14.76 19.75
CA VAL A 125 11.49 -16.16 20.03
C VAL A 125 12.40 -16.77 18.97
N ASN A 126 12.49 -16.18 17.78
CA ASN A 126 13.40 -16.64 16.73
C ASN A 126 14.83 -16.19 17.04
N THR A 127 15.78 -17.12 16.89
CA THR A 127 17.20 -16.92 17.21
C THR A 127 18.11 -17.16 16.00
N THR A 128 17.56 -17.06 14.79
CA THR A 128 18.28 -17.48 13.59
C THR A 128 18.27 -16.42 12.49
N ILE A 129 17.17 -15.67 12.35
CA ILE A 129 17.06 -14.60 11.38
C ILE A 129 18.02 -13.45 11.74
N THR A 130 18.75 -12.99 10.74
CA THR A 130 19.73 -11.89 10.84
C THR A 130 19.28 -10.68 10.03
N THR A 131 18.53 -10.90 8.93
CA THR A 131 18.01 -9.84 8.07
C THR A 131 16.51 -10.01 7.88
N LEU A 132 15.75 -8.96 8.20
CA LEU A 132 14.34 -8.85 7.89
C LEU A 132 14.10 -7.54 7.16
N SER A 133 13.63 -7.63 5.92
CA SER A 133 13.32 -6.43 5.14
C SER A 133 11.82 -6.24 4.94
N LEU A 134 11.32 -5.11 5.41
CA LEU A 134 9.91 -4.73 5.40
C LEU A 134 9.66 -3.38 4.71
N GLY A 135 10.64 -2.84 3.98
CA GLY A 135 10.48 -1.56 3.31
C GLY A 135 9.36 -1.53 2.27
N GLY A 136 8.67 -0.41 2.07
CA GLY A 136 7.60 -0.29 1.07
C GLY A 136 6.30 -1.01 1.45
N ASN A 137 6.01 -1.15 2.75
CA ASN A 137 4.77 -1.73 3.28
C ASN A 137 3.88 -0.65 3.91
N GLN A 138 2.86 -1.03 4.68
CA GLN A 138 1.86 -0.15 5.30
C GLN A 138 1.99 -0.14 6.83
N ILE A 139 3.20 -0.35 7.35
CA ILE A 139 3.45 -0.47 8.80
C ILE A 139 3.40 0.92 9.44
N GLY A 140 2.52 1.10 10.41
CA GLY A 140 2.34 2.33 11.17
C GLY A 140 3.09 2.33 12.52
N ASN A 141 2.73 3.29 13.37
CA ASN A 141 3.31 3.43 14.71
C ASN A 141 3.12 2.17 15.57
N VAL A 142 1.97 1.50 15.46
CA VAL A 142 1.65 0.34 16.29
C VAL A 142 2.54 -0.86 15.93
N GLY A 143 2.72 -1.13 14.63
CA GLY A 143 3.62 -2.17 14.15
C GLY A 143 5.08 -1.85 14.46
N ALA A 144 5.50 -0.59 14.29
CA ALA A 144 6.85 -0.15 14.64
C ALA A 144 7.17 -0.30 16.14
N GLN A 145 6.22 0.06 17.02
CA GLN A 145 6.36 -0.16 18.46
C GLN A 145 6.49 -1.64 18.81
N ALA A 146 5.69 -2.51 18.17
CA ALA A 146 5.80 -3.95 18.40
C ALA A 146 7.17 -4.49 17.96
N LEU A 147 7.66 -4.06 16.79
CA LEU A 147 9.00 -4.41 16.31
C LEU A 147 10.07 -3.91 17.29
N ALA A 148 9.98 -2.68 17.79
CA ALA A 148 10.88 -2.13 18.80
C ALA A 148 10.91 -3.01 20.08
N GLU A 149 9.76 -3.40 20.61
CA GLU A 149 9.70 -4.31 21.77
C GLU A 149 10.32 -5.69 21.48
N ALA A 150 10.12 -6.23 20.28
CA ALA A 150 10.76 -7.49 19.89
C ALA A 150 12.28 -7.36 19.79
N LEU A 151 12.78 -6.24 19.25
CA LEU A 151 14.20 -5.94 19.22
C LEU A 151 14.78 -5.86 20.63
N LYS A 152 14.00 -5.47 21.66
CA LYS A 152 14.47 -5.48 23.06
C LYS A 152 14.97 -6.84 23.55
N VAL A 153 14.44 -7.93 23.00
CA VAL A 153 14.80 -9.30 23.41
C VAL A 153 15.54 -10.08 22.33
N ASN A 154 15.35 -9.75 21.06
CA ASN A 154 16.04 -10.40 19.95
C ASN A 154 17.50 -9.92 19.87
N THR A 155 18.44 -10.86 19.86
CA THR A 155 19.88 -10.60 19.80
C THR A 155 20.55 -11.08 18.52
N THR A 156 19.77 -11.64 17.59
CA THR A 156 20.30 -12.29 16.38
C THR A 156 20.04 -11.47 15.12
N LEU A 157 19.00 -10.64 15.13
CA LEU A 157 18.73 -9.71 14.05
C LEU A 157 19.80 -8.63 14.03
N THR A 158 20.45 -8.48 12.87
CA THR A 158 21.48 -7.48 12.63
C THR A 158 21.00 -6.39 11.68
N GLN A 159 19.92 -6.64 10.94
CA GLN A 159 19.38 -5.68 9.98
C GLN A 159 17.85 -5.76 9.92
N LEU A 160 17.20 -4.62 10.13
CA LEU A 160 15.76 -4.42 9.97
C LEU A 160 15.50 -3.22 9.05
N GLU A 161 15.01 -3.48 7.84
CA GLU A 161 14.72 -2.41 6.87
C GLU A 161 13.25 -2.00 6.94
N LEU A 162 12.96 -0.75 7.30
CA LEU A 162 11.60 -0.20 7.43
C LEU A 162 11.35 1.03 6.54
N LEU A 163 12.24 1.34 5.60
CA LEU A 163 12.09 2.46 4.65
C LEU A 163 10.73 2.43 3.91
N TYR A 164 10.16 3.59 3.59
CA TYR A 164 8.89 3.67 2.85
C TYR A 164 7.72 2.90 3.49
N ASN A 165 7.58 2.97 4.82
CA ASN A 165 6.39 2.51 5.56
C ASN A 165 5.52 3.70 5.99
N CYS A 166 4.62 3.51 6.95
CA CYS A 166 3.73 4.53 7.51
C CYS A 166 4.12 4.96 8.93
N ILE A 167 5.40 4.88 9.28
CA ILE A 167 5.86 5.07 10.66
C ILE A 167 5.95 6.57 10.95
N GLY A 168 5.15 7.05 11.90
CA GLY A 168 5.21 8.42 12.39
C GLY A 168 6.27 8.59 13.49
N SER A 169 6.41 9.82 13.98
CA SER A 169 7.41 10.20 15.00
C SER A 169 7.37 9.33 16.26
N VAL A 170 6.19 8.86 16.68
CA VAL A 170 6.02 7.97 17.83
C VAL A 170 6.66 6.60 17.59
N GLY A 171 6.43 6.02 16.41
CA GLY A 171 7.01 4.73 16.04
C GLY A 171 8.53 4.83 15.80
N THR A 172 8.98 5.89 15.12
CA THR A 172 10.41 6.15 14.92
C THR A 172 11.15 6.30 16.24
N ARG A 173 10.61 7.10 17.17
CA ARG A 173 11.20 7.25 18.51
C ARG A 173 11.25 5.92 19.27
N ALA A 174 10.22 5.08 19.17
CA ALA A 174 10.23 3.76 19.81
C ALA A 174 11.37 2.88 19.27
N ILE A 175 11.62 2.91 17.97
CA ILE A 175 12.75 2.21 17.35
C ILE A 175 14.08 2.81 17.82
N ASP A 176 14.24 4.14 17.76
CA ASP A 176 15.47 4.83 18.15
C ASP A 176 15.85 4.57 19.61
N GLU A 177 14.88 4.66 20.54
CA GLU A 177 15.08 4.36 21.96
C GLU A 177 15.61 2.92 22.16
N THR A 178 15.23 1.97 21.30
CA THR A 178 15.73 0.59 21.37
C THR A 178 17.09 0.37 20.72
N CYS A 179 17.51 1.25 19.80
CA CYS A 179 18.80 1.20 19.12
C CYS A 179 19.93 1.90 19.91
N THR A 180 19.60 2.84 20.82
CA THR A 180 20.60 3.53 21.67
C THR A 180 21.28 2.63 22.71
N VAL A 181 20.74 1.43 22.96
CA VAL A 181 21.30 0.45 23.89
C VAL A 181 22.23 -0.50 23.14
N ASP A 182 23.48 -0.08 22.91
CA ASP A 182 24.66 -0.89 22.54
C ASP A 182 24.36 -2.14 21.68
N ARG A 183 23.74 -1.93 20.52
CA ARG A 183 23.18 -2.99 19.67
C ARG A 183 23.83 -3.08 18.31
N THR A 184 23.87 -4.31 17.80
CA THR A 184 24.37 -4.69 16.47
C THR A 184 23.30 -4.65 15.38
N CYS A 185 22.04 -4.34 15.72
CA CYS A 185 20.95 -4.27 14.74
C CYS A 185 20.86 -2.88 14.14
N GLU A 186 21.17 -2.77 12.85
CA GLU A 186 20.91 -1.57 12.05
C GLU A 186 19.42 -1.53 11.69
N VAL A 187 18.76 -0.41 11.99
CA VAL A 187 17.35 -0.20 11.66
C VAL A 187 17.22 1.06 10.81
N ASP A 188 16.67 0.92 9.61
CA ASP A 188 16.45 2.04 8.70
C ASP A 188 14.98 2.41 8.64
N THR A 189 14.63 3.55 9.22
CA THR A 189 13.28 4.14 9.23
C THR A 189 13.17 5.35 8.31
N ASN A 190 14.10 5.57 7.37
CA ASN A 190 14.06 6.73 6.49
C ASN A 190 12.86 6.70 5.51
N HIS A 191 12.53 7.88 4.97
CA HIS A 191 11.54 8.02 3.91
C HIS A 191 10.18 7.41 4.26
N GLN A 192 9.67 7.60 5.47
CA GLN A 192 8.30 7.21 5.80
C GLN A 192 7.29 7.97 4.94
N ILE A 193 6.20 7.30 4.63
CA ILE A 193 5.06 7.77 3.87
C ILE A 193 3.98 8.13 4.88
N SER A 194 3.26 9.22 4.66
CA SER A 194 2.12 9.54 5.51
C SER A 194 1.07 8.39 5.47
N PRO A 195 0.61 7.84 6.62
CA PRO A 195 -0.42 6.82 6.65
C PRO A 195 -1.70 7.22 5.90
N ILE A 196 -1.94 8.53 5.79
CA ILE A 196 -3.07 9.12 5.08
C ILE A 196 -3.02 8.84 3.58
N ALA A 197 -1.83 8.69 3.00
CA ALA A 197 -1.68 8.26 1.62
C ALA A 197 -2.27 6.85 1.41
N PHE A 198 -2.44 6.04 2.46
CA PHE A 198 -3.01 4.68 2.45
C PHE A 198 -4.37 4.55 3.15
N SER A 199 -4.79 5.51 3.99
CA SER A 199 -6.10 5.51 4.65
C SER A 199 -7.18 6.35 3.95
N LEU A 200 -6.78 7.36 3.17
CA LEU A 200 -7.65 8.08 2.23
C LEU A 200 -7.63 7.63 0.76
N PRO A 201 -6.81 6.67 0.29
CA PRO A 201 -7.17 5.98 -0.91
C PRO A 201 -8.48 5.26 -0.63
N PRO A 202 -9.23 5.03 -1.69
CA PRO A 202 -10.61 4.75 -1.43
C PRO A 202 -10.84 3.30 -1.02
N ARG A 203 -11.29 3.13 0.21
CA ARG A 203 -11.77 1.85 0.72
C ARG A 203 -13.22 1.63 0.33
N LEU A 204 -13.63 0.37 0.25
CA LEU A 204 -15.05 0.01 0.28
C LEU A 204 -15.66 0.68 1.52
N SER A 205 -16.71 1.47 1.31
CA SER A 205 -17.46 2.11 2.38
C SER A 205 -17.83 1.08 3.45
N THR A 206 -17.39 1.27 4.68
CA THR A 206 -17.83 0.43 5.80
C THR A 206 -19.22 0.88 6.27
N ALA A 207 -19.89 0.07 7.07
CA ALA A 207 -21.17 0.46 7.67
C ALA A 207 -21.07 1.71 8.56
N GLU A 208 -19.89 1.99 9.12
CA GLU A 208 -19.61 3.17 9.95
C GLU A 208 -19.51 4.45 9.10
N ASP A 209 -18.93 4.37 7.90
CA ASP A 209 -18.85 5.48 6.95
C ASP A 209 -20.25 5.92 6.51
N LEU A 210 -21.16 4.96 6.29
CA LEU A 210 -22.57 5.22 6.00
C LEU A 210 -23.29 5.93 7.15
N GLN A 211 -23.03 5.53 8.40
CA GLN A 211 -23.60 6.19 9.57
C GLN A 211 -23.06 7.61 9.77
N LEU A 212 -21.78 7.85 9.47
CA LEU A 212 -21.18 9.18 9.56
C LEU A 212 -21.79 10.13 8.52
N VAL A 213 -21.94 9.67 7.27
CA VAL A 213 -22.62 10.42 6.19
C VAL A 213 -24.07 10.69 6.56
N PHE A 214 -24.79 9.68 7.08
CA PHE A 214 -26.16 9.87 7.56
C PHE A 214 -26.23 10.93 8.66
N ARG A 215 -25.34 10.86 9.67
CA ARG A 215 -25.25 11.84 10.77
C ARG A 215 -24.92 13.25 10.30
N LEU A 216 -24.05 13.42 9.30
CA LEU A 216 -23.70 14.73 8.75
C LEU A 216 -24.85 15.33 7.94
N LEU A 217 -25.59 14.50 7.20
CA LEU A 217 -26.73 14.94 6.39
C LEU A 217 -27.96 15.31 7.24
N ILE A 218 -28.18 14.62 8.36
CA ILE A 218 -29.26 14.94 9.33
C ILE A 218 -28.80 15.86 10.48
N GLY A 219 -27.52 16.19 10.53
CA GLY A 219 -26.85 16.86 11.65
C GLY A 219 -26.89 18.38 11.60
N GLY A 220 -28.08 18.96 11.61
CA GLY A 220 -28.31 20.18 12.38
C GLY A 220 -28.51 19.77 13.84
N SER A 221 -27.67 20.27 14.75
CA SER A 221 -27.62 20.03 16.20
C SER A 221 -28.76 19.19 16.85
N LYS A 222 -28.32 18.09 17.49
CA LYS A 222 -29.01 17.16 18.42
C LYS A 222 -29.95 16.12 17.82
N VAL A 223 -29.47 14.88 17.75
CA VAL A 223 -30.33 13.69 17.81
C VAL A 223 -29.74 12.75 18.86
N GLU A 224 -30.17 12.90 20.11
CA GLU A 224 -29.99 11.88 21.15
C GLU A 224 -31.17 10.91 21.10
N ASN A 225 -30.83 9.61 21.10
CA ASN A 225 -31.70 8.45 21.32
C ASN A 225 -32.97 8.32 20.46
N GLN A 226 -32.87 7.55 19.36
CA GLN A 226 -33.99 6.72 18.89
C GLN A 226 -33.50 5.50 18.08
N CYS A 227 -34.23 4.39 18.23
CA CYS A 227 -33.94 3.06 17.69
C CYS A 227 -34.68 2.81 16.36
N VAL A 228 -33.93 2.24 15.40
CA VAL A 228 -34.31 1.26 14.35
C VAL A 228 -35.71 1.40 13.75
N ASP A 229 -35.83 2.27 12.75
CA ASP A 229 -36.28 1.93 11.39
C ASP A 229 -36.10 3.17 10.51
N LEU A 230 -35.18 3.09 9.54
CA LEU A 230 -34.90 4.20 8.64
C LEU A 230 -36.09 4.39 7.68
N PRO A 231 -36.67 5.61 7.58
CA PRO A 231 -37.72 5.85 6.59
C PRO A 231 -37.16 5.68 5.17
N VAL A 232 -38.00 5.19 4.25
CA VAL A 232 -37.66 5.13 2.83
C VAL A 232 -37.36 6.54 2.34
N LEU A 233 -36.09 6.80 2.04
CA LEU A 233 -35.64 8.09 1.56
C LEU A 233 -36.26 8.40 0.20
N PRO A 234 -36.67 9.66 -0.06
CA PRO A 234 -37.02 10.11 -1.40
C PRO A 234 -35.92 9.76 -2.41
N ALA A 235 -36.29 9.35 -3.62
CA ALA A 235 -35.35 8.86 -4.62
C ALA A 235 -34.20 9.84 -4.88
N GLU A 236 -34.43 11.16 -4.87
CA GLU A 236 -33.35 12.14 -5.05
C GLU A 236 -32.38 12.22 -3.86
N ILE A 237 -32.87 11.99 -2.64
CA ILE A 237 -32.03 11.96 -1.43
C ILE A 237 -31.29 10.63 -1.35
N ALA A 238 -31.95 9.51 -1.68
CA ALA A 238 -31.31 8.21 -1.82
C ALA A 238 -30.26 8.23 -2.93
N GLU A 239 -30.53 8.88 -4.08
CA GLU A 239 -29.55 9.07 -5.14
C GLU A 239 -28.41 9.97 -4.70
N ARG A 240 -28.65 11.05 -3.96
CA ARG A 240 -27.60 11.95 -3.47
C ARG A 240 -26.76 11.31 -2.37
N ILE A 241 -27.40 10.54 -1.48
CA ILE A 241 -26.73 9.66 -0.52
C ILE A 241 -25.96 8.58 -1.27
N MET A 242 -26.47 7.98 -2.34
CA MET A 242 -25.72 7.01 -3.16
C MET A 242 -24.61 7.65 -4.00
N ASP A 243 -24.74 8.92 -4.41
CA ASP A 243 -23.73 9.70 -5.15
C ASP A 243 -22.61 10.19 -4.20
N GLU A 244 -22.91 10.39 -2.90
CA GLU A 244 -21.97 10.76 -1.83
C GLU A 244 -21.38 9.54 -1.07
N ALA A 245 -22.18 8.49 -0.88
CA ALA A 245 -21.83 7.34 -0.04
C ALA A 245 -21.19 6.19 -0.81
N TYR A 246 -20.87 6.35 -2.10
CA TYR A 246 -20.39 5.21 -2.86
C TYR A 246 -19.53 5.51 -4.10
N TYR A 247 -18.58 4.60 -4.28
CA TYR A 247 -17.91 4.15 -5.51
C TYR A 247 -16.57 4.77 -5.85
N TRP A 248 -15.54 4.13 -5.29
CA TRP A 248 -14.16 4.26 -5.70
C TRP A 248 -13.54 2.91 -6.10
N GLN A 249 -14.32 2.04 -6.72
CA GLN A 249 -13.85 0.75 -7.25
C GLN A 249 -12.90 0.90 -8.44
N ASN A 250 -12.86 2.07 -9.07
CA ASN A 250 -11.94 2.36 -10.15
C ASN A 250 -11.17 3.62 -9.78
N VAL A 251 -10.02 3.44 -9.15
CA VAL A 251 -9.13 4.53 -8.74
C VAL A 251 -7.82 4.31 -9.45
N HIS A 252 -7.35 5.36 -10.11
CA HIS A 252 -5.96 5.38 -10.55
C HIS A 252 -5.15 6.25 -9.65
N SER A 253 -3.96 5.76 -9.34
CA SER A 253 -2.98 6.50 -8.58
C SER A 253 -1.61 6.42 -9.20
N THR A 254 -0.81 7.40 -8.84
CA THR A 254 0.64 7.37 -8.99
C THR A 254 1.24 7.57 -7.59
N LYS A 255 2.27 6.78 -7.28
CA LYS A 255 2.91 6.76 -5.97
C LYS A 255 3.95 7.87 -5.85
N ARG A 256 4.45 8.06 -4.62
CA ARG A 256 5.40 9.07 -4.16
C ARG A 256 6.43 9.47 -5.22
N ALA A 257 6.56 10.77 -5.46
CA ALA A 257 7.66 11.31 -6.24
C ALA A 257 8.28 12.53 -5.56
N TRP A 258 9.60 12.62 -5.69
CA TRP A 258 10.42 13.69 -5.15
C TRP A 258 10.71 14.72 -6.23
N PHE A 259 10.39 15.98 -5.97
CA PHE A 259 10.59 17.09 -6.90
C PHE A 259 11.69 18.00 -6.35
N GLY A 260 12.92 17.79 -6.83
CA GLY A 260 14.07 18.62 -6.49
C GLY A 260 14.19 19.85 -7.42
N ALA A 261 15.08 20.78 -7.06
CA ALA A 261 15.37 21.97 -7.88
C ALA A 261 15.93 21.64 -9.27
N ASP A 262 16.43 20.43 -9.48
CA ASP A 262 17.15 19.99 -10.68
C ASP A 262 16.24 19.43 -11.79
N ASP A 263 14.95 19.21 -11.53
CA ASP A 263 13.97 18.71 -12.53
C ASP A 263 12.57 19.33 -12.36
N PRO A 264 12.37 20.59 -12.79
CA PRO A 264 11.07 21.28 -12.73
C PRO A 264 10.02 20.71 -13.70
N ASP A 265 10.43 19.81 -14.61
CA ASP A 265 9.55 19.13 -15.57
C ASP A 265 9.06 17.77 -15.08
N HIS A 266 9.47 17.34 -13.88
CA HIS A 266 8.87 16.20 -13.22
C HIS A 266 7.39 16.52 -12.93
N ILE A 267 6.47 15.61 -13.30
CA ILE A 267 5.02 15.77 -13.14
C ILE A 267 4.44 14.45 -12.64
N LEU A 268 3.65 14.49 -11.57
CA LEU A 268 2.81 13.37 -11.17
C LEU A 268 1.63 13.28 -12.13
N LYS A 269 1.47 12.16 -12.84
CA LYS A 269 0.39 12.00 -13.81
C LYS A 269 -0.42 10.72 -13.62
N VAL A 270 -1.73 10.86 -13.73
CA VAL A 270 -2.68 9.76 -13.79
C VAL A 270 -3.40 9.82 -15.13
N LYS A 271 -3.27 8.74 -15.91
CA LYS A 271 -4.04 8.54 -17.13
C LYS A 271 -5.27 7.70 -16.84
N LEU A 272 -6.44 8.17 -17.28
CA LEU A 272 -7.67 7.41 -17.11
C LEU A 272 -7.75 6.23 -18.08
N PRO A 273 -8.27 5.07 -17.65
CA PRO A 273 -8.24 3.86 -18.43
C PRO A 273 -9.26 3.98 -19.56
N HIS A 274 -9.01 3.26 -20.64
CA HIS A 274 -10.02 3.07 -21.67
C HIS A 274 -11.01 2.02 -21.17
N GLY A 275 -12.32 2.28 -21.27
CA GLY A 275 -13.34 1.30 -20.96
C GLY A 275 -13.27 0.13 -21.93
N VAL A 276 -13.30 -1.10 -21.43
CA VAL A 276 -13.62 -2.27 -22.26
C VAL A 276 -15.09 -2.13 -22.64
N ASN A 277 -15.43 -2.15 -23.93
CA ASN A 277 -16.79 -1.99 -24.48
C ASN A 277 -17.41 -0.58 -24.45
N GLY A 278 -16.62 0.50 -24.49
CA GLY A 278 -17.15 1.87 -24.64
C GLY A 278 -17.89 2.41 -23.42
N ALA A 279 -17.56 1.91 -22.23
CA ALA A 279 -18.12 2.37 -20.97
C ALA A 279 -17.65 3.80 -20.63
N SER A 280 -18.59 4.75 -20.51
CA SER A 280 -18.25 6.13 -20.16
C SER A 280 -17.72 6.23 -18.73
N ILE A 281 -16.64 6.99 -18.55
CA ILE A 281 -16.07 7.33 -17.25
C ILE A 281 -16.64 8.64 -16.73
N ARG A 282 -16.98 8.68 -15.43
CA ARG A 282 -17.31 9.90 -14.68
C ARG A 282 -16.36 10.04 -13.49
N VAL A 283 -15.51 11.07 -13.52
CA VAL A 283 -14.63 11.42 -12.39
C VAL A 283 -15.46 12.04 -11.27
N LYS A 284 -15.18 11.60 -10.05
CA LYS A 284 -15.93 11.96 -8.83
C LYS A 284 -15.12 12.83 -7.89
N ALA A 285 -13.81 12.64 -7.83
CA ALA A 285 -12.91 13.45 -7.03
C ALA A 285 -11.46 13.21 -7.46
N ILE A 286 -10.63 14.23 -7.21
CA ILE A 286 -9.17 14.16 -7.36
C ILE A 286 -8.57 14.51 -6.00
N HIS A 287 -7.71 13.65 -5.48
CA HIS A 287 -6.95 13.91 -4.26
C HIS A 287 -5.47 13.98 -4.56
N VAL A 288 -4.80 14.96 -3.96
CA VAL A 288 -3.34 15.08 -4.01
C VAL A 288 -2.85 15.19 -2.58
N PHE A 289 -1.88 14.34 -2.24
CA PHE A 289 -1.23 14.28 -0.95
C PHE A 289 0.20 14.78 -1.08
N ARG A 290 0.59 15.66 -0.17
CA ARG A 290 1.95 16.18 -0.05
C ARG A 290 2.46 15.98 1.36
N ASP A 291 3.70 15.54 1.47
CA ASP A 291 4.45 15.51 2.72
C ASP A 291 5.22 16.83 2.86
N VAL A 292 4.99 17.54 3.97
CA VAL A 292 5.63 18.82 4.31
C VAL A 292 6.77 18.66 5.33
N GLU A 293 6.96 17.48 5.93
CA GLU A 293 8.05 17.23 6.90
C GLU A 293 9.43 17.23 6.23
N GLN A 294 9.49 16.75 4.98
CA GLN A 294 10.72 16.61 4.21
C GLN A 294 11.33 17.96 3.77
N ASN A 295 10.63 19.10 3.95
CA ASN A 295 11.22 20.43 3.79
C ASN A 295 10.47 21.53 4.60
N PRO A 296 10.89 21.83 5.85
CA PRO A 296 10.27 22.86 6.68
C PRO A 296 10.48 24.30 6.18
N TYR A 297 11.31 24.51 5.14
CA TYR A 297 11.59 25.81 4.55
C TYR A 297 10.81 26.09 3.26
N ASN A 298 10.00 25.13 2.80
CA ASN A 298 9.16 25.35 1.64
C ASN A 298 7.95 26.22 2.02
N THR A 299 8.01 27.50 1.70
CA THR A 299 6.93 28.48 1.96
C THR A 299 5.85 28.47 0.90
N ASP A 300 6.01 27.66 -0.15
CA ASP A 300 5.05 27.61 -1.23
C ASP A 300 4.03 26.51 -0.96
N GLU A 301 2.83 26.96 -0.60
CA GLU A 301 1.72 26.09 -0.26
C GLU A 301 1.00 25.61 -1.52
N VAL A 302 1.18 26.20 -2.71
CA VAL A 302 0.32 25.90 -3.86
C VAL A 302 0.94 24.96 -4.89
N PHE A 303 0.10 24.20 -5.60
CA PHE A 303 0.54 23.38 -6.72
C PHE A 303 -0.37 23.49 -7.94
N GLU A 304 0.21 23.22 -9.11
CA GLU A 304 -0.43 23.37 -10.41
C GLU A 304 -1.08 22.05 -10.84
N MET A 305 -2.37 22.13 -11.16
CA MET A 305 -3.17 21.04 -11.71
C MET A 305 -3.38 21.28 -13.20
N ILE A 306 -3.03 20.29 -14.02
CA ILE A 306 -3.18 20.37 -15.48
C ILE A 306 -4.02 19.18 -15.95
N VAL A 307 -5.12 19.46 -16.64
CA VAL A 307 -5.97 18.44 -17.26
C VAL A 307 -5.71 18.44 -18.75
N ARG A 308 -5.28 17.28 -19.27
CA ARG A 308 -4.99 17.08 -20.68
C ARG A 308 -5.95 16.08 -21.30
N ASP A 309 -6.34 16.32 -22.54
CA ASP A 309 -7.10 15.34 -23.30
C ASP A 309 -6.23 14.18 -23.81
N GLU A 310 -6.87 13.22 -24.47
CA GLU A 310 -6.22 12.05 -25.07
C GLU A 310 -5.14 12.38 -26.12
N ARG A 311 -5.16 13.58 -26.70
CA ARG A 311 -4.19 14.08 -27.69
C ARG A 311 -3.07 14.90 -27.04
N GLY A 312 -3.14 15.10 -25.72
CA GLY A 312 -2.18 15.87 -24.94
C GLY A 312 -2.45 17.38 -24.90
N ALA A 313 -3.56 17.86 -25.47
CA ALA A 313 -3.90 19.27 -25.41
C ALA A 313 -4.41 19.66 -24.02
N ILE A 314 -3.99 20.82 -23.52
CA ILE A 314 -4.40 21.33 -22.21
C ILE A 314 -5.84 21.82 -22.30
N GLN A 315 -6.72 21.20 -21.52
CA GLN A 315 -8.14 21.54 -21.44
C GLN A 315 -8.44 22.43 -20.24
N SER A 316 -7.64 22.33 -19.18
CA SER A 316 -7.72 23.21 -18.02
C SER A 316 -6.39 23.22 -17.29
N GLU A 317 -6.01 24.38 -16.76
CA GLU A 317 -4.86 24.59 -15.90
C GLU A 317 -5.30 25.50 -14.75
N PHE A 318 -5.06 25.09 -13.52
CA PHE A 318 -5.46 25.85 -12.35
C PHE A 318 -4.58 25.53 -11.15
N VAL A 319 -4.51 26.48 -10.21
CA VAL A 319 -3.75 26.34 -8.97
C VAL A 319 -4.66 25.78 -7.88
N ALA A 320 -4.14 24.86 -7.09
CA ALA A 320 -4.82 24.34 -5.91
C ALA A 320 -4.00 24.63 -4.64
N THR A 321 -4.69 25.12 -3.62
CA THR A 321 -4.12 25.31 -2.28
C THR A 321 -4.53 24.12 -1.40
N PRO A 322 -3.58 23.35 -0.86
CA PRO A 322 -3.85 22.31 0.11
C PRO A 322 -4.36 22.91 1.40
N THR A 323 -5.20 22.14 2.06
CA THR A 323 -5.51 22.38 3.47
C THR A 323 -4.64 21.44 4.28
N SER A 324 -3.97 21.98 5.31
CA SER A 324 -3.33 21.16 6.33
C SER A 324 -4.34 20.16 6.88
N PHE A 325 -3.97 18.89 6.86
CA PHE A 325 -4.88 17.81 7.18
C PHE A 325 -4.53 17.14 8.50
N VAL A 326 -3.34 16.52 8.61
CA VAL A 326 -2.82 15.92 9.85
C VAL A 326 -1.30 15.98 9.86
N ASP A 327 -0.72 16.28 11.02
CA ASP A 327 0.72 16.35 11.29
C ASP A 327 1.49 17.13 10.21
N SER A 328 2.23 16.42 9.36
CA SER A 328 3.07 16.92 8.28
C SER A 328 2.50 16.62 6.88
N THR A 329 1.17 16.43 6.77
CA THR A 329 0.51 16.12 5.49
C THR A 329 -0.47 17.20 5.04
N ASP A 330 -0.27 17.64 3.81
CA ASP A 330 -1.14 18.55 3.07
C ASP A 330 -2.05 17.78 2.11
N LEU A 331 -3.33 18.18 2.06
CA LEU A 331 -4.33 17.56 1.19
C LEU A 331 -5.02 18.60 0.31
N VAL A 332 -5.03 18.33 -1.00
CA VAL A 332 -6.00 18.95 -1.91
C VAL A 332 -7.07 17.94 -2.27
N THR A 333 -8.33 18.33 -2.07
CA THR A 333 -9.51 17.61 -2.55
C THR A 333 -10.25 18.46 -3.56
N ILE A 334 -10.30 17.98 -4.80
CA ILE A 334 -11.01 18.65 -5.89
C ILE A 334 -12.26 17.85 -6.25
N LEU A 335 -13.40 18.47 -6.00
CA LEU A 335 -14.72 17.92 -6.28
C LEU A 335 -15.34 18.56 -7.52
N PRO A 336 -16.22 17.84 -8.25
CA PRO A 336 -17.00 18.39 -9.35
C PRO A 336 -17.77 19.67 -9.03
N ALA A 337 -18.17 19.88 -7.77
CA ALA A 337 -18.85 21.10 -7.32
C ALA A 337 -17.90 22.31 -7.23
N ARG A 338 -16.60 22.07 -7.01
CA ARG A 338 -15.57 23.10 -6.89
C ARG A 338 -14.87 23.38 -8.23
N HIS A 339 -14.87 22.42 -9.16
CA HIS A 339 -14.26 22.61 -10.48
C HIS A 339 -15.03 21.85 -11.59
N PRO A 340 -15.74 22.55 -12.50
CA PRO A 340 -16.63 21.92 -13.48
C PRO A 340 -15.89 21.05 -14.52
N ILE A 341 -14.60 21.32 -14.78
CA ILE A 341 -13.79 20.49 -15.71
C ILE A 341 -13.77 19.01 -15.31
N ILE A 342 -13.88 18.70 -14.02
CA ILE A 342 -13.82 17.33 -13.52
C ILE A 342 -14.94 16.47 -14.12
N ARG A 343 -16.13 17.07 -14.35
CA ARG A 343 -17.26 16.37 -14.99
C ARG A 343 -17.03 16.10 -16.48
N GLN A 344 -16.07 16.79 -17.09
CA GLN A 344 -15.76 16.71 -18.51
C GLN A 344 -14.64 15.71 -18.83
N ILE A 345 -13.83 15.34 -17.82
CA ILE A 345 -12.77 14.33 -17.99
C ILE A 345 -13.39 13.02 -18.48
N ARG A 346 -12.74 12.40 -19.46
CA ARG A 346 -13.14 11.13 -20.09
C ARG A 346 -12.03 10.10 -19.97
N GLU A 347 -12.30 8.90 -20.46
CA GLU A 347 -11.26 7.88 -20.69
C GLU A 347 -10.12 8.43 -21.56
N GLY A 348 -8.90 7.95 -21.33
CA GLY A 348 -7.71 8.38 -22.07
C GLY A 348 -7.15 9.75 -21.69
N TRP A 349 -7.93 10.60 -21.01
CA TRP A 349 -7.46 11.90 -20.51
C TRP A 349 -6.48 11.73 -19.34
N GLU A 350 -5.66 12.75 -19.11
CA GLU A 350 -4.63 12.75 -18.08
C GLU A 350 -4.83 13.90 -17.09
N VAL A 351 -4.64 13.58 -15.81
CA VAL A 351 -4.56 14.55 -14.71
C VAL A 351 -3.10 14.63 -14.29
N HIS A 352 -2.55 15.83 -14.36
CA HIS A 352 -1.16 16.14 -14.07
C HIS A 352 -1.09 17.06 -12.86
N VAL A 353 -0.10 16.84 -12.00
CA VAL A 353 0.18 17.62 -10.80
C VAL A 353 1.66 17.91 -10.77
N ARG A 354 2.02 19.17 -10.52
CA ARG A 354 3.40 19.56 -10.27
C ARG A 354 3.45 20.66 -9.22
N PRO A 355 4.58 20.82 -8.52
CA PRO A 355 4.70 21.90 -7.56
C PRO A 355 4.73 23.24 -8.31
N SER A 356 4.47 24.34 -7.61
CA SER A 356 4.65 25.66 -8.21
C SER A 356 6.11 25.85 -8.67
N LYS A 357 6.32 26.80 -9.60
CA LYS A 357 7.68 27.12 -10.10
C LYS A 357 8.62 27.68 -9.04
N THR A 358 8.08 28.15 -7.92
CA THR A 358 8.81 28.76 -6.80
C THR A 358 9.07 27.77 -5.66
N ALA A 359 8.41 26.61 -5.68
CA ALA A 359 8.62 25.56 -4.70
C ALA A 359 9.87 24.74 -5.01
N THR A 360 10.67 24.46 -3.97
CA THR A 360 11.85 23.59 -4.05
C THR A 360 11.72 22.44 -3.07
N TYR A 361 12.13 21.23 -3.47
CA TYR A 361 12.08 20.02 -2.63
C TYR A 361 10.66 19.73 -2.12
N VAL A 362 9.75 19.45 -3.05
CA VAL A 362 8.37 19.04 -2.75
C VAL A 362 8.27 17.53 -2.88
N VAL A 363 7.60 16.89 -1.92
CA VAL A 363 7.29 15.47 -1.98
C VAL A 363 5.79 15.31 -2.13
N PHE A 364 5.35 14.93 -3.33
CA PHE A 364 3.97 14.45 -3.49
C PHE A 364 3.94 12.97 -3.15
N GLU A 365 3.17 12.62 -2.13
CA GLU A 365 3.01 11.24 -1.67
C GLU A 365 2.13 10.43 -2.60
N ALA A 366 1.05 11.04 -3.11
CA ALA A 366 0.16 10.39 -4.06
C ALA A 366 -0.74 11.39 -4.79
N LEU A 367 -1.15 11.00 -6.01
CA LEU A 367 -2.31 11.56 -6.73
C LEU A 367 -3.31 10.44 -6.93
N TYR A 368 -4.54 10.65 -6.52
CA TYR A 368 -5.66 9.73 -6.71
C TYR A 368 -6.74 10.39 -7.57
N VAL A 369 -7.20 9.67 -8.59
CA VAL A 369 -8.37 10.05 -9.38
C VAL A 369 -9.43 8.98 -9.23
N GLY A 370 -10.52 9.34 -8.53
CA GLY A 370 -11.67 8.48 -8.33
C GLY A 370 -12.68 8.60 -9.45
N PHE A 371 -13.11 7.48 -10.01
CA PHE A 371 -14.09 7.49 -11.07
C PHE A 371 -15.01 6.26 -11.07
N THR A 372 -16.12 6.41 -11.80
CA THR A 372 -17.11 5.37 -12.03
C THR A 372 -17.16 5.04 -13.51
N LYS A 373 -17.24 3.75 -13.85
CA LYS A 373 -17.56 3.28 -15.20
C LYS A 373 -19.06 3.04 -15.27
N ARG A 374 -19.76 3.70 -16.19
CA ARG A 374 -21.15 3.36 -16.50
C ARG A 374 -21.15 2.32 -17.62
N MET A 375 -21.60 1.10 -17.31
CA MET A 375 -21.98 0.15 -18.35
C MET A 375 -23.32 0.58 -18.93
N PHE A 376 -23.45 0.59 -20.26
CA PHE A 376 -24.77 0.69 -20.87
C PHE A 376 -25.56 -0.56 -20.49
N ASN A 377 -26.60 -0.40 -19.67
CA ASN A 377 -27.63 -1.40 -19.56
C ASN A 377 -28.47 -1.29 -20.84
N TRP A 378 -28.35 -2.28 -21.71
CA TRP A 378 -29.20 -2.43 -22.90
C TRP A 378 -30.60 -2.88 -22.51
#